data_AF-A0A0G1JPG3-F1
#
_entry.id   AF-A0A0G1JPG3-F1
#
_cell.length_a   1.000
_cell.length_b   1.000
_cell.length_c   1.000
_cell.angle_alpha   90.00
_cell.angle_beta   90.00
_cell.angle_gamma   90.00
#
_symmetry.space_group_name_H-M   'P 1'
#
loop_
_entity.id
_entity.type
_entity.pdbx_description
1 polymer ?
#
loop_
_entity_poly.entity_id
_entity_poly.type
_entity_poly.pdbx_seq_one_letter_code
_entity_poly.pdbx_strand_id
1 'polypeptide(L)'
;MNGNSGTKYWTETGLRLGRYSAQNFDQSLASWTLINKFDGYGGYPNGNGGTWRTYSGSFNTGNESYVSIGFKAGLGSGATYPGGNWANLSICATGTTSPTPTPTPLPTATPTKTPTPTLTATPIVTLAPTPTPIIPSPTPTPTKTPTPTPLPTATPLTSCVIKENFGSLPTWTSSWDAPWGGTAAWGANDYLRATRTTAGSSSKVKTYPMTANTNYNVSVQMLGASGSNYWTEAAYKLGSASARDFDENSGSWTNINKFDGSGSYPNGNGGTWTTYSKAVNSGSNTVISIGFKAGLSSGNAYPGGNWANLTICPPGISGAPSRPVVQINNPKTTVQGASTNNIQTGGFIDALRQSLSDLIKNFLPS
;
A
#
# COMPACT_ATOMS: atom_id res chain seq x y z
N MET A 1 -1.11 20.63 12.60
CA MET A 1 -1.94 21.69 13.19
C MET A 1 -1.16 23.00 13.26
N ASN A 2 -1.86 24.13 13.28
CA ASN A 2 -1.30 25.43 13.64
C ASN A 2 -2.18 26.10 14.69
N GLY A 3 -1.60 27.04 15.44
CA GLY A 3 -2.33 27.85 16.41
C GLY A 3 -1.68 29.21 16.56
N ASN A 4 -2.49 30.27 16.52
CA ASN A 4 -2.01 31.60 16.87
C ASN A 4 -2.05 31.76 18.39
N SER A 5 -1.14 32.58 18.91
CA SER A 5 -1.16 32.94 20.31
C SER A 5 -2.39 33.77 20.64
N GLY A 6 -2.98 33.55 21.80
CA GLY A 6 -4.14 34.29 22.27
C GLY A 6 -4.36 34.13 23.76
N THR A 7 -5.42 34.74 24.27
CA THR A 7 -5.80 34.67 25.68
C THR A 7 -7.01 33.76 25.84
N LYS A 8 -7.02 32.96 26.91
CA LYS A 8 -8.19 32.15 27.29
C LYS A 8 -8.77 31.30 26.16
N TYR A 9 -7.95 30.58 25.41
CA TYR A 9 -8.41 29.58 24.43
C TYR A 9 -7.72 28.25 24.71
N TRP A 10 -8.23 27.18 24.10
CA TRP A 10 -7.53 25.92 24.02
C TRP A 10 -7.81 25.20 22.71
N THR A 11 -6.81 24.45 22.25
CA THR A 11 -6.92 23.46 21.18
C THR A 11 -6.27 22.19 21.64
N GLU A 12 -6.93 21.05 21.46
CA GLU A 12 -6.52 19.76 21.99
C GLU A 12 -6.66 18.69 20.92
N THR A 13 -5.68 17.81 20.87
CA THR A 13 -5.70 16.61 20.03
C THR A 13 -5.28 15.44 20.88
N GLY A 14 -6.11 14.41 20.91
CA GLY A 14 -5.82 13.18 21.65
C GLY A 14 -6.21 11.96 20.87
N LEU A 15 -5.70 10.82 21.31
CA LEU A 15 -6.10 9.51 20.82
C LEU A 15 -6.49 8.58 21.96
N ARG A 16 -7.34 7.60 21.64
CA ARG A 16 -7.71 6.52 22.55
C ARG A 16 -8.09 5.28 21.76
N LEU A 17 -7.62 4.12 22.23
CA LEU A 17 -7.96 2.81 21.66
C LEU A 17 -9.39 2.43 22.03
N GLY A 18 -10.22 2.16 21.04
CA GLY A 18 -11.64 1.84 21.16
C GLY A 18 -12.53 2.75 20.30
N ARG A 19 -13.85 2.62 20.45
CA ARG A 19 -14.86 3.47 19.79
C ARG A 19 -15.44 4.47 20.78
N TYR A 20 -15.07 5.74 20.65
CA TYR A 20 -15.53 6.80 21.53
C TYR A 20 -16.13 7.97 20.76
N SER A 21 -17.10 8.63 21.39
CA SER A 21 -17.76 9.82 20.85
C SER A 21 -16.96 11.09 21.14
N ALA A 22 -17.30 12.17 20.42
CA ALA A 22 -16.78 13.51 20.72
C ALA A 22 -17.11 13.95 22.15
N GLN A 23 -18.27 13.56 22.68
CA GLN A 23 -18.66 13.83 24.08
C GLN A 23 -17.72 13.14 25.07
N ASN A 24 -17.30 11.90 24.79
CA ASN A 24 -16.33 11.21 25.63
C ASN A 24 -14.96 11.90 25.60
N PHE A 25 -14.53 12.45 24.46
CA PHE A 25 -13.29 13.23 24.38
C PHE A 25 -13.38 14.53 25.19
N ASP A 26 -14.50 15.24 25.07
CA ASP A 26 -14.71 16.51 25.75
C ASP A 26 -14.72 16.40 27.28
N GLN A 27 -15.34 15.34 27.80
CA GLN A 27 -15.59 15.16 29.23
C GLN A 27 -14.50 14.38 29.98
N SER A 28 -13.60 13.67 29.29
CA SER A 28 -12.69 12.71 29.95
C SER A 28 -11.26 12.71 29.41
N LEU A 29 -10.67 13.89 29.21
CA LEU A 29 -9.32 14.05 28.65
C LEU A 29 -8.23 13.19 29.32
N ALA A 30 -8.33 12.94 30.64
CA ALA A 30 -7.38 12.10 31.37
C ALA A 30 -7.35 10.62 30.89
N SER A 31 -8.41 10.16 30.22
CA SER A 31 -8.48 8.81 29.63
C SER A 31 -7.94 8.75 28.20
N TRP A 32 -7.43 9.87 27.66
CA TRP A 32 -6.91 9.97 26.30
C TRP A 32 -5.42 10.27 26.32
N THR A 33 -4.68 9.69 25.38
CA THR A 33 -3.29 10.06 25.14
C THR A 33 -3.27 11.40 24.41
N LEU A 34 -2.75 12.44 25.06
CA LEU A 34 -2.62 13.76 24.47
C LEU A 34 -1.51 13.76 23.42
N ILE A 35 -1.84 14.18 22.20
CA ILE A 35 -0.89 14.33 21.08
C ILE A 35 -0.33 15.74 21.06
N ASN A 36 -1.20 16.74 21.20
CA ASN A 36 -0.77 18.12 21.38
C ASN A 36 -1.89 18.95 22.01
N LYS A 37 -1.50 20.00 22.73
CA LYS A 37 -2.40 21.04 23.22
C LYS A 37 -1.74 22.40 23.09
N PHE A 38 -2.53 23.39 22.68
CA PHE A 38 -2.21 24.80 22.86
C PHE A 38 -3.20 25.42 23.82
N ASP A 39 -2.75 26.32 24.68
CA ASP A 39 -3.64 27.11 25.52
C ASP A 39 -3.17 28.54 25.77
N GLY A 40 -4.12 29.40 26.08
CA GLY A 40 -3.90 30.77 26.53
C GLY A 40 -4.04 30.93 28.05
N TYR A 41 -3.87 29.85 28.82
CA TYR A 41 -4.03 29.80 30.29
C TYR A 41 -2.70 29.56 31.03
N GLY A 42 -1.62 29.25 30.30
CA GLY A 42 -0.27 29.13 30.84
C GLY A 42 0.13 27.72 31.25
N GLY A 43 -0.72 26.72 31.00
CA GLY A 43 -0.40 25.31 31.26
C GLY A 43 0.26 24.60 30.08
N TYR A 44 0.10 25.15 28.87
CA TYR A 44 0.60 24.59 27.61
C TYR A 44 1.14 25.71 26.70
N PRO A 45 1.88 25.38 25.62
CA PRO A 45 2.36 26.40 24.69
C PRO A 45 1.21 27.24 24.13
N ASN A 46 1.41 28.56 24.12
CA ASN A 46 0.42 29.50 23.60
C ASN A 46 0.51 29.61 22.08
N GLY A 47 0.14 28.52 21.41
CA GLY A 47 0.19 28.39 19.96
C GLY A 47 1.60 28.17 19.43
N ASN A 48 1.74 28.20 18.11
CA ASN A 48 3.01 28.02 17.40
C ASN A 48 3.22 29.10 16.32
N GLY A 49 2.66 30.29 16.56
CA GLY A 49 2.73 31.43 15.64
C GLY A 49 2.00 31.20 14.32
N GLY A 50 0.91 30.43 14.32
CA GLY A 50 0.12 30.16 13.11
C GLY A 50 0.82 29.28 12.07
N THR A 51 1.98 28.70 12.40
CA THR A 51 2.76 27.88 11.47
C THR A 51 2.28 26.43 11.47
N TRP A 52 2.12 25.84 10.29
CA TRP A 52 1.76 24.43 10.17
C TRP A 52 2.89 23.53 10.69
N ARG A 53 2.58 22.69 11.69
CA ARG A 53 3.49 21.68 12.22
C ARG A 53 2.80 20.33 12.34
N THR A 54 3.59 19.28 12.15
CA THR A 54 3.17 17.89 12.39
C THR A 54 3.42 17.56 13.86
N TYR A 55 2.40 16.99 14.51
CA TYR A 55 2.50 16.43 15.85
C TYR A 55 2.12 14.96 15.75
N SER A 56 2.89 14.11 16.43
CA SER A 56 2.78 12.67 16.32
C SER A 56 2.78 12.05 17.70
N GLY A 57 2.01 10.98 17.86
CA GLY A 57 2.13 10.07 19.00
C GLY A 57 2.14 8.63 18.51
N SER A 58 2.69 7.76 19.35
CA SER A 58 2.75 6.31 19.10
C SER A 58 1.85 5.59 20.10
N PHE A 59 1.21 4.51 19.64
CA PHE A 59 0.36 3.66 20.47
C PHE A 59 0.51 2.21 20.03
N ASN A 60 0.33 1.28 20.97
CA ASN A 60 0.22 -0.15 20.67
C ASN A 60 -1.25 -0.53 20.64
N THR A 61 -1.72 -1.08 19.52
CA THR A 61 -3.13 -1.47 19.37
C THR A 61 -3.52 -2.62 20.30
N GLY A 62 -2.56 -3.48 20.69
CA GLY A 62 -2.88 -4.73 21.36
C GLY A 62 -3.91 -5.50 20.54
N ASN A 63 -5.02 -5.88 21.19
CA ASN A 63 -6.15 -6.57 20.55
C ASN A 63 -7.26 -5.62 20.07
N GLU A 64 -7.06 -4.30 20.16
CA GLU A 64 -8.10 -3.32 19.84
C GLU A 64 -8.13 -3.02 18.32
N SER A 65 -9.31 -3.15 17.72
CA SER A 65 -9.51 -2.91 16.28
C SER A 65 -9.87 -1.47 15.93
N TYR A 66 -10.03 -0.60 16.93
CA TYR A 66 -10.46 0.78 16.75
C TYR A 66 -9.52 1.74 17.47
N VAL A 67 -9.29 2.89 16.85
CA VAL A 67 -8.67 4.04 17.49
C VAL A 67 -9.56 5.25 17.22
N SER A 68 -9.94 5.95 18.27
CA SER A 68 -10.61 7.24 18.19
C SER A 68 -9.58 8.35 18.27
N ILE A 69 -9.68 9.33 17.37
CA ILE A 69 -8.88 10.56 17.38
C ILE A 69 -9.82 11.72 17.69
N GLY A 70 -9.53 12.43 18.77
CA GLY A 70 -10.31 13.56 19.25
C GLY A 70 -9.68 14.89 18.86
N PHE A 71 -10.49 15.82 18.37
CA PHE A 71 -10.12 17.21 18.13
C PHE A 71 -11.07 18.11 18.91
N LYS A 72 -10.53 19.00 19.74
CA LYS A 72 -11.32 19.87 20.61
C LYS A 72 -10.75 21.27 20.56
N ALA A 73 -11.64 22.23 20.38
CA ALA A 73 -11.34 23.64 20.44
C ALA A 73 -12.31 24.29 21.41
N GLY A 74 -11.85 25.28 22.15
CA GLY A 74 -12.74 26.10 22.94
C GLY A 74 -12.15 27.46 23.29
N LEU A 75 -13.04 28.30 23.79
CA LEU A 75 -12.78 29.70 24.08
C LEU A 75 -13.38 30.03 25.44
N GLY A 76 -12.62 30.74 26.26
CA GLY A 76 -13.08 31.30 27.51
C GLY A 76 -13.95 32.53 27.29
N SER A 77 -14.80 32.82 28.27
CA SER A 77 -15.71 33.96 28.20
C SER A 77 -14.98 35.28 27.93
N GLY A 78 -15.49 36.05 26.97
CA GLY A 78 -14.98 37.37 26.57
C GLY A 78 -13.73 37.36 25.69
N ALA A 79 -13.24 36.20 25.24
CA ALA A 79 -12.11 36.10 24.32
C ALA A 79 -12.55 36.00 22.86
N THR A 80 -11.62 36.27 21.93
CA THR A 80 -11.77 35.96 20.50
C THR A 80 -10.90 34.76 20.19
N TYR A 81 -11.45 33.77 19.47
CA TYR A 81 -10.70 32.56 19.16
C TYR A 81 -9.54 32.92 18.21
N PRO A 82 -8.27 32.78 18.66
CA PRO A 82 -7.12 33.24 17.89
C PRO A 82 -6.86 32.38 16.66
N GLY A 83 -7.51 31.21 16.56
CA GLY A 83 -7.35 30.25 15.48
C GLY A 83 -6.52 29.07 15.93
N GLY A 84 -7.09 27.88 15.72
CA GLY A 84 -6.50 26.59 15.94
C GLY A 84 -7.02 25.67 14.84
N ASN A 85 -6.15 25.29 13.91
CA ASN A 85 -6.56 24.54 12.74
C ASN A 85 -5.89 23.18 12.69
N TRP A 86 -6.69 22.18 12.35
CA TRP A 86 -6.22 20.86 11.98
C TRP A 86 -6.23 20.73 10.47
N ALA A 87 -5.28 19.94 9.97
CA ALA A 87 -5.20 19.55 8.57
C ALA A 87 -4.99 18.04 8.55
N ASN A 88 -4.18 17.55 7.61
CA ASN A 88 -3.86 16.14 7.39
C ASN A 88 -3.70 15.33 8.70
N LEU A 89 -4.42 14.21 8.77
CA LEU A 89 -4.28 13.17 9.78
C LEU A 89 -3.69 11.92 9.10
N SER A 90 -2.65 11.33 9.70
CA SER A 90 -2.03 10.09 9.22
C SER A 90 -1.84 9.11 10.38
N ILE A 91 -2.10 7.81 10.13
CA ILE A 91 -1.86 6.73 11.07
C ILE A 91 -0.96 5.70 10.38
N CYS A 92 0.19 5.40 10.99
CA CYS A 92 1.22 4.54 10.43
C CYS A 92 1.59 3.43 11.41
N ALA A 93 1.72 2.19 10.95
CA ALA A 93 2.24 1.10 11.76
C ALA A 93 3.77 1.21 11.87
N THR A 94 4.31 1.11 13.09
CA THR A 94 5.75 0.96 13.33
C THR A 94 6.04 -0.53 13.47
N GLY A 95 7.01 -1.05 12.70
CA GLY A 95 7.26 -2.49 12.63
C GLY A 95 7.62 -3.07 14.00
N THR A 96 6.96 -4.15 14.41
CA THR A 96 7.29 -4.89 15.62
C THR A 96 8.50 -5.79 15.37
N THR A 97 9.45 -5.83 16.30
CA THR A 97 10.54 -6.80 16.29
C THR A 97 9.95 -8.19 16.58
N SER A 98 9.90 -9.03 15.56
CA SER A 98 9.48 -10.43 15.69
C SER A 98 10.34 -11.16 16.72
N PRO A 99 9.77 -12.07 17.53
CA PRO A 99 10.55 -12.92 18.42
C PRO A 99 11.62 -13.69 17.63
N THR A 100 12.83 -13.73 18.16
CA THR A 100 13.98 -14.44 17.60
C THR A 100 13.62 -15.92 17.44
N PRO A 101 13.75 -16.52 16.24
CA PRO A 101 13.44 -17.93 16.04
C PRO A 101 14.39 -18.79 16.89
N THR A 102 13.81 -19.73 17.63
CA THR A 102 14.54 -20.75 18.39
C THR A 102 15.36 -21.60 17.41
N PRO A 103 16.66 -21.86 17.65
CA PRO A 103 17.48 -22.62 16.71
C PRO A 103 16.91 -24.02 16.48
N THR A 104 16.63 -24.33 15.21
CA THR A 104 16.14 -25.63 14.76
C THR A 104 17.26 -26.67 14.91
N PRO A 105 17.01 -27.87 15.48
CA PRO A 105 18.03 -28.91 15.60
C PRO A 105 18.52 -29.35 14.22
N LEU A 106 19.85 -29.51 14.11
CA LEU A 106 20.55 -29.91 12.89
C LEU A 106 20.09 -31.32 12.45
N PRO A 107 19.79 -31.57 11.16
CA PRO A 107 19.39 -32.89 10.69
C PRO A 107 20.51 -33.91 10.90
N THR A 108 20.16 -35.03 11.52
CA THR A 108 21.04 -36.18 11.74
C THR A 108 21.36 -36.86 10.41
N ALA A 109 22.64 -37.16 10.17
CA ALA A 109 23.12 -37.76 8.94
C ALA A 109 22.41 -39.10 8.64
N THR A 110 21.89 -39.23 7.43
CA THR A 110 21.23 -40.42 6.89
C THR A 110 22.25 -41.55 6.71
N PRO A 111 21.99 -42.79 7.16
CA PRO A 111 22.94 -43.89 6.99
C PRO A 111 23.10 -44.28 5.52
N THR A 112 24.35 -44.38 5.08
CA THR A 112 24.77 -44.83 3.74
C THR A 112 24.43 -46.30 3.52
N LYS A 113 23.78 -46.60 2.39
CA LYS A 113 23.40 -47.97 1.99
C LYS A 113 24.64 -48.85 1.76
N THR A 114 24.65 -50.01 2.39
CA THR A 114 25.66 -51.07 2.23
C THR A 114 25.56 -51.69 0.82
N PRO A 115 26.69 -51.94 0.12
CA PRO A 115 26.67 -52.50 -1.23
C PRO A 115 26.21 -53.96 -1.24
N THR A 116 25.39 -54.29 -2.24
CA THR A 116 24.84 -55.62 -2.54
C THR A 116 25.92 -56.52 -3.14
N PRO A 117 26.10 -57.78 -2.68
CA PRO A 117 27.12 -58.67 -3.22
C PRO A 117 26.78 -59.14 -4.65
N THR A 118 27.78 -59.15 -5.51
CA THR A 118 27.75 -59.67 -6.88
C THR A 118 27.81 -61.20 -6.88
N LEU A 119 26.90 -61.84 -7.63
CA LEU A 119 26.86 -63.29 -7.82
C LEU A 119 27.94 -63.74 -8.80
N THR A 120 28.83 -64.62 -8.37
CA THR A 120 29.77 -65.37 -9.21
C THR A 120 29.13 -66.63 -9.80
N ALA A 121 29.53 -66.96 -11.03
CA ALA A 121 28.99 -68.02 -11.87
C ALA A 121 29.18 -69.46 -11.34
N THR A 122 28.15 -70.28 -11.55
CA THR A 122 28.21 -71.76 -11.66
C THR A 122 28.46 -72.16 -13.14
N PRO A 123 28.88 -73.41 -13.48
CA PRO A 123 28.65 -74.67 -12.76
C PRO A 123 29.83 -75.69 -12.75
N ILE A 124 29.69 -76.80 -12.02
CA ILE A 124 29.94 -78.18 -12.48
C ILE A 124 29.15 -79.13 -11.56
N VAL A 125 28.51 -80.12 -12.19
CA VAL A 125 27.62 -81.11 -11.61
C VAL A 125 28.42 -82.21 -10.90
N THR A 126 28.16 -82.45 -9.62
CA THR A 126 28.49 -83.73 -8.97
C THR A 126 27.51 -84.04 -7.84
N LEU A 127 26.82 -85.16 -8.03
CA LEU A 127 26.07 -86.07 -7.17
C LEU A 127 25.57 -85.62 -5.78
N ALA A 128 24.28 -85.94 -5.57
CA ALA A 128 23.45 -85.69 -4.41
C ALA A 128 24.03 -86.15 -3.07
N PRO A 129 23.80 -85.36 -2.01
CA PRO A 129 23.16 -85.89 -0.82
C PRO A 129 22.00 -85.01 -0.29
N THR A 130 20.97 -85.71 0.17
CA THR A 130 20.00 -85.44 1.26
C THR A 130 19.51 -83.99 1.51
N PRO A 131 18.17 -83.74 1.55
CA PRO A 131 17.62 -82.41 1.79
C PRO A 131 17.89 -81.92 3.21
N THR A 132 18.66 -80.84 3.34
CA THR A 132 18.81 -80.05 4.56
C THR A 132 17.58 -79.15 4.74
N PRO A 133 17.00 -79.05 5.95
CA PRO A 133 15.83 -78.21 6.19
C PRO A 133 16.11 -76.73 5.90
N ILE A 134 15.29 -76.13 5.03
CA ILE A 134 15.33 -74.71 4.69
C ILE A 134 14.67 -73.94 5.83
N ILE A 135 15.47 -73.12 6.51
CA ILE A 135 14.97 -72.14 7.49
C ILE A 135 14.37 -70.96 6.70
N PRO A 136 13.13 -70.55 6.96
CA PRO A 136 12.54 -69.40 6.25
C PRO A 136 13.30 -68.12 6.60
N SER A 137 13.83 -67.47 5.56
CA SER A 137 14.44 -66.14 5.66
C SER A 137 13.39 -65.14 6.16
N PRO A 138 13.75 -64.22 7.08
CA PRO A 138 12.82 -63.22 7.57
C PRO A 138 12.30 -62.35 6.42
N THR A 139 10.98 -62.27 6.33
CA THR A 139 10.25 -61.43 5.38
C THR A 139 10.70 -59.97 5.52
N PRO A 140 11.07 -59.26 4.44
CA PRO A 140 11.48 -57.87 4.54
C PRO A 140 10.32 -57.05 5.11
N THR A 141 10.56 -56.45 6.27
CA THR A 141 9.60 -55.58 6.95
C THR A 141 9.30 -54.39 6.02
N PRO A 142 8.04 -54.00 5.79
CA PRO A 142 7.72 -52.90 4.90
C PRO A 142 8.41 -51.62 5.38
N THR A 143 9.36 -51.14 4.58
CA THR A 143 9.99 -49.83 4.78
C THR A 143 8.90 -48.78 4.70
N LYS A 144 8.66 -48.10 5.83
CA LYS A 144 7.72 -46.99 5.93
C LYS A 144 8.04 -45.98 4.83
N THR A 145 7.07 -45.74 3.95
CA THR A 145 7.11 -44.69 2.94
C THR A 145 7.51 -43.38 3.61
N PRO A 146 8.54 -42.67 3.14
CA PRO A 146 8.94 -41.40 3.76
C PRO A 146 7.74 -40.46 3.72
N THR A 147 7.31 -40.03 4.89
CA THR A 147 6.27 -39.03 5.06
C THR A 147 6.72 -37.78 4.30
N PRO A 148 5.89 -37.18 3.42
CA PRO A 148 6.28 -35.99 2.68
C PRO A 148 6.74 -34.92 3.67
N THR A 149 7.98 -34.48 3.49
CA THR A 149 8.56 -33.40 4.28
C THR A 149 7.67 -32.18 4.11
N PRO A 150 7.13 -31.57 5.18
CA PRO A 150 6.28 -30.40 5.05
C PRO A 150 7.06 -29.32 4.31
N LEU A 151 6.46 -28.79 3.24
CA LEU A 151 7.02 -27.67 2.49
C LEU A 151 7.32 -26.54 3.48
N PRO A 152 8.53 -25.94 3.46
CA PRO A 152 8.87 -24.86 4.39
C PRO A 152 7.79 -23.79 4.31
N THR A 153 7.16 -23.52 5.45
CA THR A 153 6.16 -22.46 5.57
C THR A 153 6.89 -21.15 5.34
N ALA A 154 6.59 -20.48 4.22
CA ALA A 154 7.19 -19.20 3.88
C ALA A 154 7.01 -18.24 5.06
N THR A 155 8.11 -17.65 5.54
CA THR A 155 8.07 -16.63 6.59
C THR A 155 7.16 -15.50 6.11
N PRO A 156 6.06 -15.15 6.82
CA PRO A 156 5.14 -14.14 6.35
C PRO A 156 5.88 -12.80 6.30
N LEU A 157 5.92 -12.19 5.11
CA LEU A 157 6.39 -10.82 4.96
C LEU A 157 5.39 -9.90 5.69
N THR A 158 5.87 -9.13 6.67
CA THR A 158 5.05 -8.27 7.54
C THR A 158 5.01 -6.81 7.11
N SER A 159 5.63 -6.47 5.96
CA SER A 159 5.60 -5.12 5.41
C SER A 159 5.67 -5.14 3.88
N CYS A 160 5.30 -4.02 3.26
CA CYS A 160 5.48 -3.85 1.82
C CYS A 160 6.95 -3.81 1.47
N VAL A 161 7.31 -4.54 0.42
CA VAL A 161 8.69 -4.58 -0.06
C VAL A 161 9.02 -3.25 -0.74
N ILE A 162 8.07 -2.64 -1.43
CA ILE A 162 8.25 -1.39 -2.19
C ILE A 162 7.18 -0.37 -1.83
N LYS A 163 7.61 0.89 -1.65
CA LYS A 163 6.75 2.07 -1.49
C LYS A 163 7.40 3.26 -2.19
N GLU A 164 6.74 3.82 -3.20
CA GLU A 164 7.22 4.94 -3.99
C GLU A 164 6.14 6.02 -4.03
N ASN A 165 6.40 7.16 -3.40
CA ASN A 165 5.52 8.31 -3.44
C ASN A 165 5.84 9.26 -4.59
N PHE A 166 6.98 9.07 -5.29
CA PHE A 166 7.48 9.98 -6.32
C PHE A 166 7.65 11.43 -5.82
N GLY A 167 8.18 11.61 -4.61
CA GLY A 167 8.63 12.92 -4.11
C GLY A 167 9.73 13.55 -4.97
N SER A 168 10.46 12.74 -5.72
CA SER A 168 11.43 13.13 -6.75
C SER A 168 11.43 12.10 -7.88
N LEU A 169 12.10 12.43 -9.00
CA LEU A 169 12.16 11.52 -10.14
C LEU A 169 12.97 10.27 -9.74
N PRO A 170 12.42 9.06 -9.89
CA PRO A 170 13.15 7.87 -9.57
C PRO A 170 14.25 7.63 -10.61
N THR A 171 15.33 6.97 -10.19
CA THR A 171 16.30 6.41 -11.13
C THR A 171 15.64 5.29 -11.91
N TRP A 172 15.44 5.51 -13.21
CA TRP A 172 14.82 4.54 -14.10
C TRP A 172 15.79 3.42 -14.47
N THR A 173 15.32 2.18 -14.47
CA THR A 173 16.08 1.05 -15.04
C THR A 173 16.18 1.21 -16.55
N SER A 174 15.10 1.68 -17.19
CA SER A 174 15.10 1.97 -18.62
C SER A 174 14.08 3.04 -18.99
N SER A 175 14.34 3.69 -20.11
CA SER A 175 13.48 4.71 -20.72
C SER A 175 13.39 4.46 -22.21
N TRP A 176 12.23 4.74 -22.81
CA TRP A 176 12.04 4.62 -24.24
C TRP A 176 11.07 5.68 -24.74
N ASP A 177 11.37 6.23 -25.91
CA ASP A 177 10.53 7.17 -26.64
C ASP A 177 10.34 6.61 -28.05
N ALA A 178 9.09 6.48 -28.48
CA ALA A 178 8.77 5.90 -29.77
C ALA A 178 9.17 6.83 -30.92
N PRO A 179 9.70 6.31 -32.04
CA PRO A 179 10.29 7.12 -33.11
C PRO A 179 9.26 7.89 -33.96
N TRP A 180 7.98 7.57 -33.85
CA TRP A 180 6.92 8.16 -34.69
C TRP A 180 6.38 9.50 -34.15
N GLY A 181 6.92 10.03 -33.06
CA GLY A 181 6.45 11.27 -32.45
C GLY A 181 7.44 11.95 -31.50
N GLY A 182 6.99 12.97 -30.78
CA GLY A 182 7.80 13.69 -29.81
C GLY A 182 8.00 12.92 -28.50
N THR A 183 8.91 13.39 -27.66
CA THR A 183 9.18 12.81 -26.33
C THR A 183 8.26 13.42 -25.27
N ALA A 184 7.81 12.63 -24.30
CA ALA A 184 7.14 13.18 -23.11
C ALA A 184 8.15 13.84 -22.17
N ALA A 185 7.75 14.96 -21.55
CA ALA A 185 8.47 15.52 -20.42
C ALA A 185 8.02 14.83 -19.13
N TRP A 186 8.98 14.47 -18.28
CA TRP A 186 8.73 13.76 -17.02
C TRP A 186 9.16 14.62 -15.84
N GLY A 187 8.32 14.67 -14.81
CA GLY A 187 8.60 15.36 -13.56
C GLY A 187 8.03 14.59 -12.38
N ALA A 188 8.49 14.92 -11.17
CA ALA A 188 7.97 14.33 -9.95
C ALA A 188 8.01 15.32 -8.80
N ASN A 189 6.88 15.45 -8.11
CA ASN A 189 6.70 16.23 -6.89
C ASN A 189 5.47 15.69 -6.15
N ASP A 190 5.71 14.69 -5.28
CA ASP A 190 4.70 13.84 -4.60
C ASP A 190 3.84 12.95 -5.50
N TYR A 191 4.06 13.01 -6.81
CA TYR A 191 3.53 12.09 -7.81
C TYR A 191 4.39 12.20 -9.07
N LEU A 192 4.46 11.11 -9.83
CA LEU A 192 5.07 11.07 -11.15
C LEU A 192 4.11 11.68 -12.16
N ARG A 193 4.61 12.60 -12.97
CA ARG A 193 3.87 13.26 -14.03
C ARG A 193 4.57 13.10 -15.38
N ALA A 194 3.81 12.74 -16.40
CA ALA A 194 4.18 12.90 -17.80
C ALA A 194 3.35 14.01 -18.45
N THR A 195 3.98 14.82 -19.29
CA THR A 195 3.32 15.80 -20.16
C THR A 195 3.78 15.66 -21.59
N ARG A 196 2.90 16.01 -22.54
CA ARG A 196 3.17 15.94 -23.98
C ARG A 196 2.52 17.13 -24.66
N THR A 197 3.20 17.71 -25.64
CA THR A 197 2.67 18.77 -26.51
C THR A 197 2.45 18.31 -27.94
N THR A 198 2.92 17.10 -28.28
CA THR A 198 2.85 16.49 -29.61
C THR A 198 2.51 15.01 -29.49
N ALA A 199 2.01 14.45 -30.60
CA ALA A 199 1.77 13.02 -30.73
C ALA A 199 3.06 12.21 -30.49
N GLY A 200 2.93 10.98 -30.01
CA GLY A 200 4.03 10.05 -29.72
C GLY A 200 3.72 9.14 -28.53
N SER A 201 4.65 8.25 -28.20
CA SER A 201 4.59 7.39 -27.00
C SER A 201 5.91 7.47 -26.25
N SER A 202 5.84 7.51 -24.93
CA SER A 202 7.01 7.49 -24.06
C SER A 202 6.74 6.59 -22.86
N SER A 203 7.71 5.76 -22.51
CA SER A 203 7.60 4.82 -21.40
C SER A 203 8.82 4.88 -20.49
N LYS A 204 8.59 4.61 -19.21
CA LYS A 204 9.59 4.51 -18.15
C LYS A 204 9.38 3.20 -17.42
N VAL A 205 10.45 2.45 -17.19
CA VAL A 205 10.39 1.20 -16.42
C VAL A 205 11.41 1.24 -15.30
N LYS A 206 10.96 0.83 -14.10
CA LYS A 206 11.81 0.59 -12.93
C LYS A 206 11.61 -0.84 -12.46
N THR A 207 12.72 -1.52 -12.20
CA THR A 207 12.77 -2.89 -11.68
C THR A 207 12.94 -2.86 -10.18
N TYR A 208 12.25 -3.76 -9.49
CA TYR A 208 12.33 -3.91 -8.05
C TYR A 208 12.65 -5.37 -7.68
N PRO A 209 13.48 -5.58 -6.64
CA PRO A 209 13.67 -6.91 -6.09
C PRO A 209 12.39 -7.40 -5.41
N MET A 210 12.13 -8.70 -5.49
CA MET A 210 11.03 -9.37 -4.80
C MET A 210 11.43 -10.78 -4.39
N THR A 211 10.67 -11.37 -3.47
CA THR A 211 10.87 -12.75 -3.04
C THR A 211 10.15 -13.70 -4.01
N ALA A 212 10.83 -14.77 -4.42
CA ALA A 212 10.21 -15.83 -5.21
C ALA A 212 9.10 -16.56 -4.42
N ASN A 213 8.19 -17.21 -5.14
CA ASN A 213 7.07 -18.03 -4.67
C ASN A 213 6.18 -17.31 -3.65
N THR A 214 6.03 -15.99 -3.81
CA THR A 214 5.36 -15.12 -2.86
C THR A 214 4.22 -14.40 -3.54
N ASN A 215 3.06 -14.35 -2.88
CA ASN A 215 1.92 -13.57 -3.33
C ASN A 215 2.15 -12.09 -2.98
N TYR A 216 1.71 -11.19 -3.87
CA TYR A 216 1.72 -9.75 -3.68
C TYR A 216 0.46 -9.11 -4.25
N ASN A 217 0.15 -7.91 -3.75
CA ASN A 217 -0.66 -6.91 -4.41
C ASN A 217 0.26 -5.80 -4.93
N VAL A 218 0.21 -5.57 -6.24
CA VAL A 218 0.85 -4.42 -6.89
C VAL A 218 -0.21 -3.35 -7.04
N SER A 219 0.02 -2.20 -6.40
CA SER A 219 -0.93 -1.10 -6.37
C SER A 219 -0.29 0.20 -6.81
N VAL A 220 -1.04 1.03 -7.53
CA VAL A 220 -0.62 2.39 -7.88
C VAL A 220 -1.84 3.30 -7.87
N GLN A 221 -1.67 4.52 -7.38
CA GLN A 221 -2.68 5.55 -7.54
C GLN A 221 -2.54 6.23 -8.89
N MET A 222 -3.67 6.43 -9.56
CA MET A 222 -3.72 7.17 -10.82
C MET A 222 -4.78 8.27 -10.74
N LEU A 223 -4.47 9.40 -11.36
CA LEU A 223 -5.39 10.51 -11.59
C LEU A 223 -5.45 10.75 -13.09
N GLY A 224 -6.62 10.46 -13.67
CA GLY A 224 -6.88 10.63 -15.09
C GLY A 224 -7.95 11.69 -15.33
N ALA A 225 -7.57 12.80 -15.96
CA ALA A 225 -8.54 13.67 -16.60
C ALA A 225 -8.99 13.05 -17.93
N SER A 226 -10.24 13.28 -18.31
CA SER A 226 -10.73 12.82 -19.61
C SER A 226 -10.09 13.62 -20.75
N GLY A 227 -9.88 12.95 -21.88
CA GLY A 227 -9.30 13.56 -23.07
C GLY A 227 -9.62 12.75 -24.32
N SER A 228 -9.01 13.12 -25.44
CA SER A 228 -9.16 12.43 -26.72
C SER A 228 -7.80 11.92 -27.20
N ASN A 229 -7.80 10.79 -27.93
CA ASN A 229 -6.62 10.29 -28.63
C ASN A 229 -5.38 10.04 -27.76
N TYR A 230 -5.56 9.79 -26.46
CA TYR A 230 -4.46 9.56 -25.52
C TYR A 230 -4.53 8.16 -24.90
N TRP A 231 -3.41 7.76 -24.31
CA TRP A 231 -3.38 6.68 -23.33
C TRP A 231 -2.41 7.00 -22.20
N THR A 232 -2.79 6.55 -21.01
CA THR A 232 -1.96 6.59 -19.80
C THR A 232 -2.03 5.23 -19.13
N GLU A 233 -0.90 4.56 -18.96
CA GLU A 233 -0.84 3.17 -18.52
C GLU A 233 0.10 3.00 -17.33
N ALA A 234 -0.30 2.16 -16.37
CA ALA A 234 0.59 1.53 -15.42
C ALA A 234 0.43 0.01 -15.49
N ALA A 235 1.55 -0.70 -15.65
CA ALA A 235 1.56 -2.15 -15.77
C ALA A 235 2.77 -2.75 -15.07
N TYR A 236 2.73 -4.07 -14.86
CA TYR A 236 3.88 -4.82 -14.38
C TYR A 236 4.15 -6.07 -15.22
N LYS A 237 5.39 -6.55 -15.15
CA LYS A 237 5.83 -7.82 -15.72
C LYS A 237 6.85 -8.45 -14.78
N LEU A 238 6.68 -9.75 -14.50
CA LEU A 238 7.66 -10.49 -13.70
C LEU A 238 8.95 -10.65 -14.52
N GLY A 239 10.09 -10.55 -13.82
CA GLY A 239 11.41 -10.48 -14.43
C GLY A 239 11.84 -9.05 -14.80
N SER A 240 13.00 -8.95 -15.44
CA SER A 240 13.60 -7.70 -15.90
C SER A 240 13.18 -7.41 -17.34
N ALA A 241 12.28 -6.46 -17.54
CA ALA A 241 11.79 -6.02 -18.84
C ALA A 241 12.13 -4.53 -19.06
N SER A 242 12.23 -4.13 -20.33
CA SER A 242 12.63 -2.76 -20.69
C SER A 242 11.43 -1.87 -20.97
N ALA A 243 11.65 -0.56 -20.94
CA ALA A 243 10.67 0.44 -21.36
C ALA A 243 10.26 0.26 -22.83
N ARG A 244 11.19 -0.16 -23.69
CA ARG A 244 10.88 -0.51 -25.08
C ARG A 244 9.95 -1.70 -25.18
N ASP A 245 10.23 -2.77 -24.43
CA ASP A 245 9.33 -3.95 -24.36
C ASP A 245 7.94 -3.55 -23.85
N PHE A 246 7.87 -2.67 -22.85
CA PHE A 246 6.58 -2.18 -22.38
C PHE A 246 5.82 -1.38 -23.45
N ASP A 247 6.52 -0.57 -24.24
CA ASP A 247 5.91 0.23 -25.30
C ASP A 247 5.41 -0.63 -26.46
N GLU A 248 6.31 -1.44 -27.03
CA GLU A 248 6.07 -2.23 -28.24
C GLU A 248 5.26 -3.51 -27.97
N ASN A 249 5.38 -4.12 -26.79
CA ASN A 249 4.76 -5.40 -26.44
C ASN A 249 3.85 -5.30 -25.22
N SER A 250 3.08 -4.20 -25.10
CA SER A 250 2.24 -3.91 -23.93
C SER A 250 1.23 -5.01 -23.58
N GLY A 251 0.76 -5.79 -24.57
CA GLY A 251 -0.13 -6.94 -24.35
C GLY A 251 0.51 -8.10 -23.57
N SER A 252 1.84 -8.14 -23.46
CA SER A 252 2.58 -9.12 -22.64
C SER A 252 2.76 -8.68 -21.18
N TRP A 253 2.30 -7.47 -20.84
CA TRP A 253 2.35 -6.91 -19.49
C TRP A 253 0.98 -7.04 -18.83
N THR A 254 0.97 -7.21 -17.51
CA THR A 254 -0.28 -7.16 -16.75
C THR A 254 -0.61 -5.71 -16.43
N ASN A 255 -1.69 -5.21 -17.04
CA ASN A 255 -2.18 -3.86 -16.77
C ASN A 255 -2.70 -3.76 -15.32
N ILE A 256 -2.11 -2.84 -14.56
CA ILE A 256 -2.66 -2.44 -13.26
C ILE A 256 -3.87 -1.55 -13.52
N ASN A 257 -3.68 -0.53 -14.35
CA ASN A 257 -4.76 0.28 -14.92
C ASN A 257 -4.31 1.01 -16.19
N LYS A 258 -5.27 1.31 -17.06
CA LYS A 258 -5.09 2.12 -18.27
C LYS A 258 -6.28 3.06 -18.44
N PHE A 259 -5.98 4.30 -18.81
CA PHE A 259 -6.97 5.24 -19.31
C PHE A 259 -6.74 5.48 -20.80
N ASP A 260 -7.82 5.64 -21.57
CA ASP A 260 -7.72 6.02 -22.98
C ASP A 260 -8.81 7.01 -23.42
N GLY A 261 -8.52 7.73 -24.51
CA GLY A 261 -9.48 8.59 -25.19
C GLY A 261 -10.06 7.99 -26.46
N SER A 262 -9.92 6.67 -26.66
CA SER A 262 -10.31 5.94 -27.88
C SER A 262 -11.48 4.98 -27.67
N GLY A 263 -11.89 4.76 -26.42
CA GLY A 263 -13.09 3.98 -26.04
C GLY A 263 -12.83 2.51 -25.70
N SER A 264 -11.59 2.04 -25.68
CA SER A 264 -11.26 0.66 -25.28
C SER A 264 -11.04 0.52 -23.76
N TYR A 265 -10.78 1.64 -23.09
CA TYR A 265 -10.56 1.75 -21.64
C TYR A 265 -11.32 2.96 -21.09
N PRO A 266 -11.51 3.06 -19.76
CA PRO A 266 -12.12 4.24 -19.16
C PRO A 266 -11.38 5.53 -19.53
N ASN A 267 -12.14 6.56 -19.90
CA ASN A 267 -11.58 7.86 -20.26
C ASN A 267 -11.30 8.72 -19.02
N GLY A 268 -10.26 8.33 -18.29
CA GLY A 268 -9.91 8.92 -17.00
C GLY A 268 -10.87 8.46 -15.90
N ASN A 269 -10.78 9.13 -14.75
CA ASN A 269 -11.56 8.86 -13.54
C ASN A 269 -12.11 10.15 -12.92
N GLY A 270 -12.39 11.14 -13.76
CA GLY A 270 -12.88 12.46 -13.32
C GLY A 270 -11.82 13.27 -12.57
N GLY A 271 -10.52 13.01 -12.77
CA GLY A 271 -9.45 13.75 -12.13
C GLY A 271 -9.32 13.48 -10.62
N THR A 272 -9.73 12.30 -10.17
CA THR A 272 -9.61 11.89 -8.76
C THR A 272 -8.43 10.93 -8.57
N TRP A 273 -7.69 11.04 -7.48
CA TRP A 273 -6.68 10.02 -7.15
C TRP A 273 -7.37 8.73 -6.72
N THR A 274 -7.21 7.67 -7.51
CA THR A 274 -7.80 6.34 -7.25
C THR A 274 -6.71 5.28 -7.22
N THR A 275 -6.73 4.41 -6.20
CA THR A 275 -5.81 3.26 -6.11
C THR A 275 -6.31 2.13 -6.99
N TYR A 276 -5.47 1.66 -7.90
CA TYR A 276 -5.69 0.47 -8.71
C TYR A 276 -4.74 -0.62 -8.24
N SER A 277 -5.26 -1.85 -8.11
CA SER A 277 -4.51 -2.97 -7.52
C SER A 277 -4.68 -4.25 -8.34
N LYS A 278 -3.61 -5.03 -8.44
CA LYS A 278 -3.62 -6.38 -9.03
C LYS A 278 -2.86 -7.35 -8.13
N ALA A 279 -3.45 -8.50 -7.88
CA ALA A 279 -2.78 -9.61 -7.23
C ALA A 279 -1.80 -10.28 -8.21
N VAL A 280 -0.66 -10.74 -7.71
CA VAL A 280 0.37 -11.47 -8.47
C VAL A 280 1.07 -12.50 -7.57
N ASN A 281 1.39 -13.67 -8.11
CA ASN A 281 2.36 -14.59 -7.51
C ASN A 281 3.68 -14.47 -8.26
N SER A 282 4.79 -14.30 -7.54
CA SER A 282 6.10 -14.11 -8.18
C SER A 282 6.63 -15.37 -8.90
N GLY A 283 6.13 -16.56 -8.58
CA GLY A 283 6.68 -17.82 -9.07
C GLY A 283 8.18 -17.90 -8.79
N SER A 284 8.98 -18.40 -9.72
CA SER A 284 10.44 -18.41 -9.56
C SER A 284 11.11 -17.04 -9.72
N ASN A 285 10.37 -15.98 -10.04
CA ASN A 285 10.95 -14.66 -10.29
C ASN A 285 11.35 -13.96 -8.99
N THR A 286 12.51 -13.32 -9.02
CA THR A 286 13.05 -12.50 -7.93
C THR A 286 13.07 -11.01 -8.26
N VAL A 287 12.54 -10.64 -9.43
CA VAL A 287 12.45 -9.26 -9.91
C VAL A 287 11.06 -9.02 -10.50
N ILE A 288 10.55 -7.82 -10.32
CA ILE A 288 9.36 -7.31 -11.02
C ILE A 288 9.69 -5.98 -11.68
N SER A 289 9.26 -5.82 -12.93
CA SER A 289 9.34 -4.56 -13.67
C SER A 289 8.01 -3.82 -13.56
N ILE A 290 8.04 -2.54 -13.22
CA ILE A 290 6.89 -1.64 -13.21
C ILE A 290 7.07 -0.60 -14.31
N GLY A 291 6.09 -0.52 -15.21
CA GLY A 291 6.08 0.39 -16.35
C GLY A 291 5.04 1.49 -16.22
N PHE A 292 5.43 2.70 -16.61
CA PHE A 292 4.56 3.87 -16.77
C PHE A 292 4.65 4.36 -18.21
N LYS A 293 3.51 4.59 -18.86
CA LYS A 293 3.46 5.00 -20.27
C LYS A 293 2.49 6.14 -20.48
N ALA A 294 2.95 7.11 -21.26
CA ALA A 294 2.22 8.29 -21.68
C ALA A 294 2.26 8.40 -23.19
N GLY A 295 1.10 8.35 -23.84
CA GLY A 295 1.03 8.52 -25.28
C GLY A 295 -0.21 9.28 -25.76
N LEU A 296 -0.06 9.78 -26.97
CA LEU A 296 -1.02 10.60 -27.69
C LEU A 296 -0.91 10.24 -29.18
N SER A 297 -1.97 9.70 -29.78
CA SER A 297 -1.96 9.32 -31.19
C SER A 297 -2.07 10.53 -32.12
N SER A 298 -2.77 11.58 -31.71
CA SER A 298 -2.92 12.81 -32.49
C SER A 298 -3.36 14.00 -31.62
N GLY A 299 -3.13 15.22 -32.12
CA GLY A 299 -3.46 16.47 -31.43
C GLY A 299 -2.45 16.85 -30.35
N ASN A 300 -2.81 17.86 -29.53
CA ASN A 300 -1.93 18.46 -28.50
C ASN A 300 -2.53 18.40 -27.09
N ALA A 301 -3.71 17.79 -26.92
CA ALA A 301 -4.47 17.78 -25.66
C ALA A 301 -4.22 16.49 -24.87
N TYR A 302 -2.98 16.28 -24.41
CA TYR A 302 -2.69 15.18 -23.50
C TYR A 302 -3.21 15.51 -22.09
N PRO A 303 -4.17 14.76 -21.52
CA PRO A 303 -4.75 15.06 -20.21
C PRO A 303 -3.81 14.75 -19.04
N GLY A 304 -2.60 14.28 -19.33
CA GLY A 304 -1.55 13.99 -18.36
C GLY A 304 -1.50 12.52 -17.95
N GLY A 305 -0.30 12.07 -17.61
CA GLY A 305 -0.09 10.79 -16.97
C GLY A 305 0.33 11.05 -15.54
N ASN A 306 -0.54 10.73 -14.57
CA ASN A 306 -0.28 11.01 -13.15
C ASN A 306 -0.34 9.71 -12.36
N TRP A 307 0.79 9.36 -11.73
CA TRP A 307 0.92 8.15 -10.92
C TRP A 307 1.50 8.49 -9.54
N ALA A 308 0.91 7.96 -8.48
CA ALA A 308 1.36 8.19 -7.11
C ALA A 308 1.34 6.87 -6.33
N ASN A 309 2.04 6.85 -5.20
CA ASN A 309 1.89 5.80 -4.18
C ASN A 309 1.94 4.37 -4.74
N LEU A 310 2.97 4.08 -5.54
CA LEU A 310 3.23 2.72 -6.01
C LEU A 310 3.66 1.86 -4.82
N THR A 311 2.96 0.75 -4.59
CA THR A 311 3.29 -0.20 -3.53
C THR A 311 3.26 -1.64 -4.01
N ILE A 312 4.17 -2.45 -3.50
CA ILE A 312 4.18 -3.91 -3.70
C ILE A 312 4.19 -4.56 -2.33
N CYS A 313 3.09 -5.18 -1.96
CA CYS A 313 2.86 -5.66 -0.60
C CYS A 313 2.34 -7.10 -0.60
N PRO A 314 2.69 -7.91 0.41
CA PRO A 314 2.02 -9.19 0.62
C PRO A 314 0.49 -9.03 0.78
N PRO A 315 -0.31 -10.05 0.45
CA PRO A 315 -1.74 -10.05 0.70
C PRO A 315 -2.06 -9.70 2.15
N GLY A 316 -3.11 -8.90 2.36
CA GLY A 316 -3.51 -8.43 3.70
C GLY A 316 -2.72 -7.24 4.23
N ILE A 317 -1.64 -6.82 3.56
CA ILE A 317 -0.88 -5.61 3.91
C ILE A 317 -1.21 -4.49 2.92
N SER A 318 -1.89 -3.46 3.41
CA SER A 318 -2.13 -2.23 2.63
C SER A 318 -0.88 -1.36 2.65
N GLY A 319 -0.22 -1.23 1.50
CA GLY A 319 0.89 -0.28 1.32
C GLY A 319 0.46 1.11 0.91
N ALA A 320 -0.74 1.25 0.36
CA ALA A 320 -1.26 2.56 0.03
C ALA A 320 -1.39 3.36 1.33
N PRO A 321 -0.74 4.53 1.48
CA PRO A 321 -1.34 5.54 2.33
C PRO A 321 -2.75 5.72 1.77
N SER A 322 -3.76 5.31 2.52
CA SER A 322 -5.14 5.66 2.23
C SER A 322 -5.18 7.18 2.26
N ARG A 323 -5.16 7.79 1.08
CA ARG A 323 -5.48 9.20 0.92
C ARG A 323 -6.96 9.24 0.53
N PRO A 324 -7.91 9.33 1.46
CA PRO A 324 -9.18 9.92 1.11
C PRO A 324 -8.88 11.38 0.77
N VAL A 325 -8.85 11.72 -0.52
CA VAL A 325 -8.94 13.11 -0.94
C VAL A 325 -10.37 13.53 -0.67
N VAL A 326 -10.64 14.09 0.51
CA VAL A 326 -11.80 14.98 0.66
C VAL A 326 -11.37 16.30 0.03
N GLN A 327 -11.74 16.52 -1.23
CA GLN A 327 -11.75 17.87 -1.78
C GLN A 327 -12.82 18.64 -1.00
N ILE A 328 -12.42 19.36 0.04
CA ILE A 328 -13.26 20.44 0.57
C ILE A 328 -13.15 21.57 -0.45
N ASN A 329 -14.02 21.56 -1.46
CA ASN A 329 -14.27 22.74 -2.26
C ASN A 329 -14.79 23.80 -1.29
N ASN A 330 -13.96 24.78 -0.96
CA ASN A 330 -14.32 25.87 -0.07
C ASN A 330 -15.22 26.84 -0.85
N PRO A 331 -16.54 26.94 -0.58
CA PRO A 331 -17.32 28.03 -1.13
C PRO A 331 -16.92 29.26 -0.33
N LYS A 332 -16.28 30.21 -1.02
CA LYS A 332 -16.02 31.55 -0.52
C LYS A 332 -17.36 32.17 -0.10
N THR A 333 -17.61 32.30 1.20
CA THR A 333 -18.70 33.14 1.73
C THR A 333 -18.11 34.29 2.54
N THR A 334 -18.05 35.44 1.90
CA THR A 334 -17.95 36.74 2.57
C THR A 334 -19.23 36.94 3.38
N VAL A 335 -19.14 37.16 4.69
CA VAL A 335 -20.25 37.79 5.43
C VAL A 335 -19.71 38.93 6.28
N GLN A 336 -20.11 40.12 5.87
CA GLN A 336 -20.03 41.40 6.55
C GLN A 336 -21.22 41.48 7.53
N GLY A 337 -21.02 42.00 8.75
CA GLY A 337 -22.08 42.63 9.56
C GLY A 337 -23.00 41.73 10.41
N ALA A 338 -22.73 41.74 11.72
CA ALA A 338 -23.64 41.72 12.87
C ALA A 338 -24.94 40.87 12.89
N SER A 339 -25.03 39.97 13.89
CA SER A 339 -25.80 40.15 15.14
C SER A 339 -26.18 38.79 15.76
N THR A 340 -26.39 38.82 17.07
CA THR A 340 -26.47 37.69 18.00
C THR A 340 -27.65 36.73 17.79
N ASN A 341 -27.39 35.46 18.09
CA ASN A 341 -28.31 34.32 18.28
C ASN A 341 -28.59 33.45 17.03
N ASN A 342 -28.26 32.16 17.16
CA ASN A 342 -28.39 31.05 16.20
C ASN A 342 -27.39 30.99 15.05
N ILE A 343 -26.18 30.51 15.34
CA ILE A 343 -25.30 29.93 14.32
C ILE A 343 -25.87 28.56 13.95
N GLN A 344 -26.50 28.46 12.78
CA GLN A 344 -26.86 27.18 12.16
C GLN A 344 -25.58 26.39 11.81
N THR A 345 -25.25 25.38 12.61
CA THR A 345 -24.19 24.39 12.33
C THR A 345 -24.66 23.23 11.44
N GLY A 346 -25.80 23.35 10.77
CA GLY A 346 -26.45 22.25 10.03
C GLY A 346 -25.71 21.78 8.78
N GLY A 347 -25.18 22.70 7.96
CA GLY A 347 -24.67 22.34 6.63
C GLY A 347 -23.44 21.42 6.62
N PHE A 348 -22.55 21.54 7.60
CA PHE A 348 -21.34 20.71 7.68
C PHE A 348 -21.62 19.31 8.23
N ILE A 349 -22.50 19.21 9.22
CA ILE A 349 -22.85 17.93 9.87
C ILE A 349 -23.74 17.09 8.95
N ASP A 350 -24.65 17.71 8.21
CA ASP A 350 -25.56 17.00 7.31
C ASP A 350 -24.82 16.47 6.06
N ALA A 351 -23.87 17.22 5.51
CA ALA A 351 -23.00 16.76 4.43
C ALA A 351 -22.12 15.56 4.85
N LEU A 352 -21.63 15.56 6.09
CA LEU A 352 -20.85 14.44 6.64
C LEU A 352 -21.70 13.19 6.90
N ARG A 353 -22.94 13.36 7.37
CA ARG A 353 -23.89 12.25 7.57
C ARG A 353 -24.29 11.60 6.25
N GLN A 354 -24.56 12.41 5.21
CA GLN A 354 -24.98 11.90 3.92
C GLN A 354 -23.85 11.11 3.25
N SER A 355 -22.60 11.63 3.32
CA SER A 355 -21.42 10.94 2.81
C SER A 355 -21.06 9.65 3.58
N LEU A 356 -21.36 9.55 4.88
CA LEU A 356 -21.18 8.31 5.65
C LEU A 356 -22.28 7.28 5.37
N SER A 357 -23.51 7.73 5.14
CA SER A 357 -24.65 6.86 4.81
C SER A 357 -24.44 6.12 3.48
N ASP A 358 -23.91 6.82 2.47
CA ASP A 358 -23.60 6.24 1.17
C ASP A 358 -22.38 5.29 1.21
N LEU A 359 -21.47 5.48 2.18
CA LEU A 359 -20.36 4.56 2.43
C LEU A 359 -20.83 3.23 3.06
N ILE A 360 -21.84 3.26 3.94
CA ILE A 360 -22.35 2.06 4.64
C ILE A 360 -23.17 1.17 3.70
N LYS A 361 -23.90 1.75 2.73
CA LYS A 361 -24.70 0.97 1.76
C LYS A 361 -23.87 0.13 0.79
N ASN A 362 -22.60 0.49 0.57
CA ASN A 362 -21.71 -0.21 -0.37
C ASN A 362 -20.89 -1.35 0.25
N PHE A 363 -20.99 -1.58 1.57
CA PHE A 363 -20.19 -2.59 2.30
C PHE A 363 -21.00 -3.63 3.07
N LEU A 364 -22.32 -3.67 2.90
CA LEU A 364 -23.15 -4.78 3.37
C LEU A 364 -23.68 -5.55 2.15
N PRO A 365 -23.46 -6.88 2.04
CA PRO A 365 -24.30 -7.68 1.16
C PRO A 365 -25.73 -7.65 1.71
N SER A 366 -26.70 -7.57 0.80
CA SER A 366 -28.14 -7.64 1.08
C SER A 366 -28.54 -8.81 1.96
#